data_AF-A0AAU8FS45-F1
#
_entry.id   AF-A0AAU8FS45-F1
#
_cell.length_a   1.000
_cell.length_b   1.000
_cell.length_c   1.000
_cell.angle_alpha   90.00
_cell.angle_beta   90.00
_cell.angle_gamma   90.00
#
_symmetry.space_group_name_H-M   'P 1'
#
loop_
_entity.id
_entity.type
_entity.pdbx_description
1 polymer ?
#
loop_
_entity_poly.entity_id
_entity_poly.type
_entity_poly.pdbx_seq_one_letter_code
_entity_poly.pdbx_strand_id
1 'polypeptide(L)'
;MNKNLIQKALSLLLVLASIIGCSKTDQLNPVETTPPEDFKVSKQEALKLATASNAPANARTSGEVSKKVKEMKEFKENRGKTVFYAINYEDNKGFLLLSADRRMTPVLAYSDEGSFNLDTDNPGIQLWKDLVSQSYKGVEKNTKAHRNVVNEWKYFEKKNAGNGRTTDQPVWTPEASCEYFVTHPIPTNVTIQHLTDQFSRWRQGTGYNYYCPSNSILFCNNMDCGKTNTSCGAVAVGQVLRYHRKPITANGRSFTTAMFNAMPPTLSSSNCDLTVESHQNIAHLLRDVGADLDVHYNTANPLLGGGFSSGSGCQSWNLPTKIDDFFNSHGYISNEVDFWGLSGESTIREHLLASRPVILFGAGCTTCLGSAHIWVIDGVQDLNAIYQDQSGYCYHHRVTLYQMNWGWGNASENSGWFNYTSITGDGTVYDSANMKAYTVVP
;
A
#
# COMPACT_ATOMS: atom_id res chain seq x y z
N MET A 1 46.00 44.79 57.22
CA MET A 1 45.89 43.53 58.01
C MET A 1 44.43 43.20 58.19
N ASN A 2 43.89 42.20 57.49
CA ASN A 2 42.54 41.72 57.79
C ASN A 2 42.26 40.31 57.22
N LYS A 3 42.41 39.33 58.12
CA LYS A 3 41.61 38.13 58.43
C LYS A 3 40.63 37.45 57.44
N ASN A 4 40.45 37.87 56.19
CA ASN A 4 39.40 37.31 55.31
C ASN A 4 39.87 36.46 54.12
N LEU A 5 41.17 36.15 54.01
CA LEU A 5 41.69 35.21 53.00
C LEU A 5 41.97 33.80 53.53
N ILE A 6 42.00 33.60 54.85
CA ILE A 6 42.35 32.31 55.48
C ILE A 6 41.12 31.39 55.68
N GLN A 7 39.89 31.94 55.61
CA GLN A 7 38.65 31.14 55.74
C GLN A 7 38.12 30.54 54.43
N LYS A 8 38.60 30.97 53.25
CA LYS A 8 38.14 30.42 51.96
C LYS A 8 39.04 29.32 51.38
N ALA A 9 40.24 29.13 51.94
CA ALA A 9 41.14 28.03 51.55
C ALA A 9 40.95 26.75 52.39
N LEU A 10 40.23 26.81 53.51
CA LEU A 10 40.06 25.69 54.45
C LEU A 10 38.83 24.80 54.17
N SER A 11 37.89 25.22 53.32
CA SER A 11 36.71 24.44 52.96
C SER A 11 36.92 23.55 51.72
N LEU A 12 38.05 23.69 51.04
CA LEU A 12 38.35 22.95 49.80
C LEU A 12 39.30 21.75 50.00
N LEU A 13 39.72 21.49 51.25
CA LEU A 13 40.77 20.49 51.56
C LEU A 13 40.37 19.48 52.64
N LEU A 14 39.09 19.42 53.03
CA LEU A 14 38.61 18.55 54.12
C LEU A 14 37.50 17.55 53.74
N VAL A 15 37.34 17.25 52.45
CA VAL A 15 36.54 16.09 51.99
C VAL A 15 37.38 15.13 51.13
N LEU A 16 38.67 15.42 50.94
CA LEU A 16 39.64 14.41 50.52
C LEU A 16 40.23 13.72 51.77
N ALA A 17 40.11 12.39 51.78
CA ALA A 17 40.84 11.44 52.62
C ALA A 17 40.32 11.18 54.05
N SER A 18 39.23 10.41 54.15
CA SER A 18 39.07 9.26 55.08
C SER A 18 37.62 8.76 54.92
N ILE A 19 37.32 7.58 54.38
CA ILE A 19 37.75 6.25 54.82
C ILE A 19 37.70 5.29 53.62
N ILE A 20 38.80 4.58 53.41
CA ILE A 20 38.91 3.37 52.58
C ILE A 20 38.39 2.20 53.41
N GLY A 21 37.44 1.43 52.87
CA GLY A 21 37.00 0.14 53.40
C GLY A 21 36.54 -0.75 52.25
N CYS A 22 37.40 -1.67 51.83
CA CYS A 22 37.18 -2.59 50.71
C CYS A 22 36.22 -3.74 51.04
N SER A 23 35.31 -4.05 50.12
CA SER A 23 35.01 -5.45 49.76
C SER A 23 34.79 -5.54 48.25
N LYS A 24 35.61 -6.34 47.57
CA LYS A 24 35.46 -6.66 46.15
C LYS A 24 34.15 -7.41 45.93
N THR A 25 33.29 -6.92 45.05
CA THR A 25 32.41 -7.76 44.24
C THR A 25 31.96 -6.96 43.03
N ASP A 26 32.36 -7.45 41.86
CA ASP A 26 31.95 -7.14 40.50
C ASP A 26 31.37 -5.75 40.21
N GLN A 27 32.16 -4.97 39.46
CA GLN A 27 31.61 -3.88 38.68
C GLN A 27 30.57 -4.45 37.73
N LEU A 28 29.29 -4.28 38.08
CA LEU A 28 28.24 -4.19 37.08
C LEU A 28 28.51 -2.89 36.33
N ASN A 29 29.33 -3.00 35.27
CA ASN A 29 29.24 -2.09 34.15
C ASN A 29 27.74 -1.91 33.84
N PRO A 30 27.27 -0.69 33.53
CA PRO A 30 26.02 -0.58 32.80
C PRO A 30 26.17 -1.57 31.65
N VAL A 31 25.28 -2.55 31.56
CA VAL A 31 25.19 -3.35 30.36
C VAL A 31 24.74 -2.32 29.32
N GLU A 32 25.72 -1.68 28.67
CA GLU A 32 25.60 -1.27 27.30
C GLU A 32 25.23 -2.55 26.58
N THR A 33 23.92 -2.78 26.49
CA THR A 33 23.37 -3.76 25.57
C THR A 33 23.79 -3.24 24.22
N THR A 34 24.86 -3.81 23.70
CA THR A 34 25.18 -3.77 22.29
C THR A 34 23.88 -3.88 21.49
N PRO A 35 23.66 -3.01 20.48
CA PRO A 35 22.50 -3.12 19.61
C PRO A 35 22.42 -4.56 19.07
N PRO A 36 21.23 -5.15 18.86
CA PRO A 36 21.13 -6.43 18.20
C PRO A 36 21.91 -6.38 16.89
N GLU A 37 22.87 -7.30 16.76
CA GLU A 37 23.63 -7.52 15.54
C GLU A 37 22.65 -7.79 14.38
N ASP A 38 22.71 -6.88 13.41
CA ASP A 38 22.03 -6.81 12.12
C ASP A 38 20.49 -6.89 12.12
N PHE A 39 19.82 -5.74 11.88
CA PHE A 39 18.37 -5.67 11.64
C PHE A 39 17.91 -6.43 10.39
N LYS A 40 18.83 -7.02 9.62
CA LYS A 40 18.54 -7.65 8.34
C LYS A 40 17.95 -9.04 8.53
N VAL A 41 16.95 -9.33 7.72
CA VAL A 41 16.37 -10.66 7.57
C VAL A 41 17.08 -11.33 6.42
N SER A 42 17.73 -12.46 6.66
CA SER A 42 18.44 -13.18 5.59
C SER A 42 17.47 -13.89 4.64
N LYS A 43 17.91 -14.22 3.42
CA LYS A 43 17.09 -15.00 2.47
C LYS A 43 16.68 -16.37 3.03
N GLN A 44 17.58 -17.02 3.78
CA GLN A 44 17.28 -18.31 4.41
C GLN A 44 16.24 -18.18 5.51
N GLU A 45 16.32 -17.11 6.30
CA GLU A 45 15.34 -16.80 7.35
C GLU A 45 13.99 -16.43 6.76
N ALA A 46 13.95 -15.59 5.72
CA ALA A 46 12.75 -15.28 4.97
C ALA A 46 12.07 -16.54 4.43
N LEU A 47 12.84 -17.48 3.87
CA LEU A 47 12.30 -18.76 3.39
C LEU A 47 11.77 -19.63 4.53
N LYS A 48 12.44 -19.66 5.69
CA LYS A 48 11.93 -20.36 6.88
C LYS A 48 10.62 -19.74 7.36
N LEU A 49 10.54 -18.42 7.48
CA LEU A 49 9.33 -17.72 7.91
C LEU A 49 8.16 -17.96 6.95
N ALA A 50 8.43 -17.96 5.63
CA ALA A 50 7.42 -18.21 4.62
C ALA A 50 6.95 -19.67 4.55
N THR A 51 7.76 -20.63 5.00
CA THR A 51 7.43 -22.07 4.98
C THR A 51 6.95 -22.60 6.34
N ALA A 52 7.38 -22.02 7.46
CA ALA A 52 6.96 -22.38 8.83
C ALA A 52 5.50 -21.96 9.14
N SER A 53 4.88 -21.19 8.25
CA SER A 53 3.44 -21.04 8.11
C SER A 53 2.65 -22.37 7.93
N ASN A 54 3.28 -23.55 8.06
CA ASN A 54 2.71 -24.87 7.81
C ASN A 54 2.84 -25.80 9.05
N ALA A 55 1.68 -26.28 9.58
CA ALA A 55 1.39 -27.49 10.41
C ALA A 55 1.27 -27.36 11.96
N PRO A 56 0.52 -28.26 12.70
CA PRO A 56 -0.75 -28.96 12.36
C PRO A 56 -1.96 -28.77 13.34
N ALA A 57 -3.17 -28.96 12.79
CA ALA A 57 -4.45 -29.51 13.34
C ALA A 57 -5.01 -29.13 14.75
N ASN A 58 -6.25 -28.60 14.75
CA ASN A 58 -7.30 -29.02 15.71
C ASN A 58 -8.74 -28.95 15.11
N ALA A 59 -9.30 -30.15 14.92
CA ALA A 59 -10.67 -30.67 14.74
C ALA A 59 -11.93 -29.85 14.37
N ARG A 60 -11.96 -28.52 14.14
CA ARG A 60 -13.27 -27.82 13.99
C ARG A 60 -13.53 -26.93 12.79
N THR A 61 -12.64 -26.85 11.81
CA THR A 61 -12.94 -26.23 10.52
C THR A 61 -12.23 -26.96 9.39
N SER A 62 -13.01 -27.38 8.40
CA SER A 62 -12.64 -28.12 7.19
C SER A 62 -11.57 -27.43 6.33
N GLY A 63 -10.53 -28.19 5.94
CA GLY A 63 -9.67 -27.94 4.77
C GLY A 63 -8.38 -27.17 5.03
N GLU A 64 -7.30 -27.87 5.39
CA GLU A 64 -5.95 -27.29 5.54
C GLU A 64 -5.27 -27.21 4.16
N VAL A 65 -4.88 -26.01 3.72
CA VAL A 65 -4.17 -25.80 2.45
C VAL A 65 -2.70 -25.50 2.76
N SER A 66 -1.82 -26.49 2.63
CA SER A 66 -0.38 -26.26 2.72
C SER A 66 0.07 -25.29 1.61
N LYS A 67 0.74 -24.20 1.98
CA LYS A 67 1.31 -23.23 1.01
C LYS A 67 2.78 -23.58 0.77
N LYS A 68 3.08 -24.08 -0.43
CA LYS A 68 4.46 -24.38 -0.88
C LYS A 68 5.00 -23.19 -1.66
N VAL A 69 6.23 -22.77 -1.34
CA VAL A 69 6.90 -21.66 -2.04
C VAL A 69 7.28 -22.12 -3.45
N LYS A 70 6.76 -21.42 -4.47
CA LYS A 70 7.10 -21.61 -5.88
C LYS A 70 8.37 -20.84 -6.24
N GLU A 71 8.44 -19.57 -5.81
CA GLU A 71 9.53 -18.66 -6.15
C GLU A 71 9.74 -17.63 -5.03
N MET A 72 10.99 -17.23 -4.82
CA MET A 72 11.36 -16.10 -3.97
C MET A 72 12.35 -15.19 -4.72
N LYS A 73 11.92 -13.97 -5.01
CA LYS A 73 12.75 -12.90 -5.60
C LYS A 73 13.11 -11.86 -4.56
N GLU A 74 14.25 -11.21 -4.75
CA GLU A 74 14.71 -10.10 -3.91
C GLU A 74 14.42 -8.78 -4.63
N PHE A 75 13.71 -7.88 -3.98
CA PHE A 75 13.67 -6.49 -4.41
C PHE A 75 14.81 -5.73 -3.73
N LYS A 76 15.69 -5.14 -4.54
CA LYS A 76 16.88 -4.43 -4.09
C LYS A 76 16.80 -2.97 -4.47
N GLU A 77 17.32 -2.10 -3.61
CA GLU A 77 17.55 -0.71 -3.99
C GLU A 77 18.85 -0.56 -4.79
N ASN A 78 19.09 0.62 -5.35
CA ASN A 78 20.18 0.89 -6.31
C ASN A 78 21.60 0.57 -5.80
N ARG A 79 21.85 0.53 -4.48
CA ARG A 79 23.15 0.12 -3.90
C ARG A 79 23.22 -1.39 -3.58
N GLY A 80 22.27 -2.18 -4.08
CA GLY A 80 22.26 -3.64 -4.01
C GLY A 80 21.74 -4.22 -2.70
N LYS A 81 21.26 -3.38 -1.77
CA LYS A 81 20.68 -3.86 -0.51
C LYS A 81 19.27 -4.39 -0.74
N THR A 82 18.98 -5.58 -0.21
CA THR A 82 17.63 -6.15 -0.23
C THR A 82 16.71 -5.33 0.69
N VAL A 83 15.59 -4.89 0.14
CA VAL A 83 14.53 -4.14 0.82
C VAL A 83 13.42 -5.08 1.27
N PHE A 84 12.99 -5.99 0.40
CA PHE A 84 12.02 -7.03 0.72
C PHE A 84 12.17 -8.27 -0.17
N TYR A 85 11.55 -9.36 0.26
CA TYR A 85 11.44 -10.62 -0.48
C TYR A 85 10.03 -10.75 -1.06
N ALA A 86 9.92 -10.96 -2.36
CA ALA A 86 8.66 -11.30 -3.04
C ALA A 86 8.54 -12.82 -3.16
N ILE A 87 7.56 -13.40 -2.46
CA ILE A 87 7.40 -14.84 -2.29
C ILE A 87 6.08 -15.26 -2.93
N ASN A 88 6.15 -16.05 -4.00
CA ASN A 88 4.98 -16.60 -4.68
C ASN A 88 4.76 -18.05 -4.29
N TYR A 89 3.51 -18.43 -4.02
CA TYR A 89 3.16 -19.81 -3.66
C TYR A 89 2.65 -20.61 -4.87
N GLU A 90 2.76 -21.94 -4.78
CA GLU A 90 2.21 -22.87 -5.78
C GLU A 90 0.67 -22.86 -5.76
N ASP A 91 0.05 -23.47 -6.79
CA ASP A 91 -1.39 -23.72 -6.87
C ASP A 91 -2.29 -22.47 -6.73
N ASN A 92 -1.81 -21.30 -7.18
CA ASN A 92 -2.54 -20.04 -7.07
C ASN A 92 -2.87 -19.64 -5.62
N LYS A 93 -2.03 -20.02 -4.64
CA LYS A 93 -2.22 -19.72 -3.21
C LYS A 93 -1.66 -18.35 -2.77
N GLY A 94 -1.50 -17.46 -3.74
CA GLY A 94 -1.14 -16.06 -3.53
C GLY A 94 0.34 -15.79 -3.33
N PHE A 95 0.63 -14.68 -2.65
CA PHE A 95 1.97 -14.17 -2.44
C PHE A 95 2.15 -13.50 -1.08
N LEU A 96 3.40 -13.35 -0.66
CA LEU A 96 3.82 -12.59 0.52
C LEU A 96 5.01 -11.68 0.15
N LEU A 97 4.90 -10.39 0.43
CA LEU A 97 6.00 -9.43 0.37
C LEU A 97 6.53 -9.20 1.79
N LEU A 98 7.64 -9.86 2.11
CA LEU A 98 8.25 -9.88 3.45
C LEU A 98 9.38 -8.86 3.53
N SER A 99 9.35 -7.97 4.52
CA SER A 99 10.45 -7.02 4.76
C SER A 99 11.79 -7.72 5.01
N ALA A 100 12.87 -7.16 4.44
CA ALA A 100 14.23 -7.60 4.69
C ALA A 100 14.91 -6.84 5.86
N ASP A 101 14.20 -5.95 6.55
CA ASP A 101 14.70 -5.16 7.67
C ASP A 101 13.68 -5.12 8.83
N ARG A 102 14.11 -5.53 10.01
CA ARG A 102 13.30 -5.62 11.23
C ARG A 102 12.88 -4.27 11.81
N ARG A 103 13.32 -3.16 11.21
CA ARG A 103 12.82 -1.81 11.51
C ARG A 103 11.60 -1.42 10.68
N MET A 104 11.23 -2.24 9.70
CA MET A 104 9.96 -2.13 8.98
C MET A 104 9.05 -3.30 9.37
N THR A 105 7.73 -3.11 9.22
CA THR A 105 6.72 -4.16 9.41
C THR A 105 7.09 -5.45 8.66
N PRO A 106 6.86 -6.65 9.22
CA PRO A 106 7.20 -7.91 8.56
C PRO A 106 6.43 -8.08 7.24
N VAL A 107 5.13 -7.82 7.22
CA VAL A 107 4.26 -8.03 6.06
C VAL A 107 3.97 -6.70 5.37
N LEU A 108 4.59 -6.47 4.22
CA LEU A 108 4.41 -5.25 3.43
C LEU A 108 3.19 -5.36 2.52
N ALA A 109 2.97 -6.53 1.94
CA ALA A 109 1.76 -6.87 1.21
C ALA A 109 1.58 -8.39 1.16
N TYR A 110 0.36 -8.85 0.94
CA TYR A 110 0.09 -10.27 0.72
C TYR A 110 -1.17 -10.47 -0.13
N SER A 111 -1.33 -11.67 -0.68
CA SER A 111 -2.60 -12.14 -1.24
C SER A 111 -2.79 -13.62 -0.92
N ASP A 112 -4.03 -14.05 -0.83
CA ASP A 112 -4.40 -15.47 -0.70
C ASP A 112 -4.58 -16.16 -2.05
N GLU A 113 -4.60 -15.40 -3.13
CA GLU A 113 -4.70 -15.90 -4.50
C GLU A 113 -3.77 -15.17 -5.47
N GLY A 114 -3.54 -15.76 -6.64
CA GLY A 114 -2.68 -15.16 -7.65
C GLY A 114 -1.19 -15.23 -7.33
N SER A 115 -0.44 -14.27 -7.84
CA SER A 115 1.00 -14.11 -7.66
C SER A 115 1.37 -12.64 -7.77
N PHE A 116 2.56 -12.27 -7.31
CA PHE A 116 3.14 -10.95 -7.49
C PHE A 116 4.24 -10.99 -8.54
N ASN A 117 4.10 -10.19 -9.61
CA ASN A 117 5.15 -9.98 -10.57
C ASN A 117 6.03 -8.80 -10.14
N LEU A 118 7.20 -9.11 -9.56
CA LEU A 118 8.15 -8.08 -9.12
C LEU A 118 8.62 -7.16 -10.26
N ASP A 119 8.67 -7.70 -11.47
CA ASP A 119 9.18 -7.04 -12.69
C ASP A 119 8.07 -6.33 -13.48
N THR A 120 6.86 -6.21 -12.90
CA THR A 120 5.73 -5.49 -13.51
C THR A 120 6.10 -4.04 -13.83
N ASP A 121 5.55 -3.50 -14.92
CA ASP A 121 5.65 -2.10 -15.33
C ASP A 121 4.44 -1.26 -14.88
N ASN A 122 3.52 -1.85 -14.11
CA ASN A 122 2.39 -1.15 -13.53
C ASN A 122 2.84 0.04 -12.66
N PRO A 123 2.51 1.30 -13.04
CA PRO A 123 2.96 2.50 -12.35
C PRO A 123 2.50 2.59 -10.89
N GLY A 124 1.28 2.15 -10.58
CA GLY A 124 0.79 2.15 -9.19
C GLY A 124 1.63 1.25 -8.29
N ILE A 125 2.04 0.08 -8.81
CA ILE A 125 2.93 -0.83 -8.10
C ILE A 125 4.35 -0.26 -8.03
N GLN A 126 4.84 0.45 -9.06
CA GLN A 126 6.13 1.15 -8.99
C GLN A 126 6.13 2.21 -7.88
N LEU A 127 5.09 3.05 -7.82
CA LEU A 127 4.93 4.07 -6.79
C LEU A 127 4.89 3.44 -5.39
N TRP A 128 4.21 2.31 -5.22
CA TRP A 128 4.21 1.58 -3.95
C TRP A 128 5.60 1.00 -3.60
N LYS A 129 6.32 0.42 -4.57
CA LYS A 129 7.70 -0.06 -4.35
C LYS A 129 8.65 1.09 -3.99
N ASP A 130 8.45 2.28 -4.57
CA ASP A 130 9.22 3.48 -4.25
C ASP A 130 8.93 3.97 -2.83
N LEU A 131 7.66 3.96 -2.40
CA LEU A 131 7.26 4.24 -1.01
C LEU A 131 7.99 3.30 -0.03
N VAL A 132 7.98 1.99 -0.31
CA VAL A 132 8.66 0.98 0.52
C VAL A 132 10.18 1.20 0.53
N SER A 133 10.79 1.49 -0.62
CA SER A 133 12.22 1.79 -0.73
C SER A 133 12.63 3.03 0.05
N GLN A 134 11.78 4.05 0.05
CA GLN A 134 12.03 5.29 0.79
C GLN A 134 11.86 5.07 2.29
N SER A 135 10.84 4.32 2.71
CA SER A 135 10.67 3.88 4.09
C SER A 135 11.92 3.16 4.61
N TYR A 136 12.44 2.22 3.80
CA TYR A 136 13.67 1.49 4.09
C TYR A 136 14.86 2.45 4.30
N LYS A 137 15.12 3.35 3.35
CA LYS A 137 16.19 4.36 3.47
C LYS A 137 16.04 5.24 4.72
N GLY A 138 14.80 5.54 5.10
CA GLY A 138 14.48 6.29 6.32
C GLY A 138 14.91 5.52 7.57
N VAL A 139 14.47 4.27 7.71
CA VAL A 139 14.77 3.46 8.89
C VAL A 139 16.22 2.99 8.97
N GLU A 140 16.98 2.97 7.86
CA GLU A 140 18.40 2.59 7.89
C GLU A 140 19.22 3.47 8.85
N LYS A 141 18.80 4.72 9.06
CA LYS A 141 19.43 5.68 9.98
C LYS A 141 19.12 5.42 11.45
N ASN A 142 18.13 4.59 11.75
CA ASN A 142 17.64 4.35 13.09
C ASN A 142 18.41 3.19 13.74
N THR A 143 18.80 3.36 15.00
CA THR A 143 19.46 2.32 15.82
C THR A 143 18.47 1.39 16.51
N LYS A 144 17.17 1.62 16.39
CA LYS A 144 16.08 0.80 16.93
C LYS A 144 14.85 0.84 16.03
N ALA A 145 14.08 -0.25 16.05
CA ALA A 145 12.76 -0.32 15.41
C ALA A 145 11.70 0.38 16.28
N HIS A 146 10.61 0.85 15.64
CA HIS A 146 9.46 1.37 16.37
C HIS A 146 8.80 0.25 17.19
N ARG A 147 8.22 0.57 18.36
CA ARG A 147 7.62 -0.43 19.25
C ARG A 147 6.51 -1.27 18.58
N ASN A 148 5.72 -0.65 17.70
CA ASN A 148 4.66 -1.34 16.96
C ASN A 148 5.28 -2.41 16.03
N VAL A 149 6.32 -2.03 15.29
CA VAL A 149 7.06 -2.94 14.39
C VAL A 149 7.69 -4.10 15.18
N VAL A 150 8.29 -3.83 16.33
CA VAL A 150 8.84 -4.88 17.20
C VAL A 150 7.75 -5.89 17.60
N ASN A 151 6.57 -5.42 17.96
CA ASN A 151 5.46 -6.28 18.31
C ASN A 151 4.94 -7.06 17.09
N GLU A 152 4.79 -6.41 15.93
CA GLU A 152 4.40 -7.07 14.68
C GLU A 152 5.35 -8.23 14.33
N TRP A 153 6.67 -8.04 14.44
CA TRP A 153 7.66 -9.12 14.25
C TRP A 153 7.50 -10.24 15.26
N LYS A 154 7.39 -9.92 16.56
CA LYS A 154 7.16 -10.93 17.61
C LYS A 154 5.95 -11.79 17.31
N TYR A 155 4.85 -11.18 16.88
CA TYR A 155 3.62 -11.90 16.55
C TYR A 155 3.73 -12.71 15.27
N PHE A 156 4.33 -12.13 14.23
CA PHE A 156 4.58 -12.82 12.97
C PHE A 156 5.43 -14.09 13.19
N GLU A 157 6.47 -14.00 14.02
CA GLU A 157 7.36 -15.11 14.34
C GLU A 157 6.70 -16.14 15.27
N LYS A 158 6.03 -15.71 16.33
CA LYS A 158 5.32 -16.61 17.27
C LYS A 158 4.26 -17.44 16.54
N LYS A 159 3.53 -16.82 15.61
CA LYS A 159 2.52 -17.49 14.77
C LYS A 159 3.15 -18.51 13.81
N ASN A 160 4.31 -18.19 13.25
CA ASN A 160 5.09 -19.11 12.42
C ASN A 160 5.83 -20.18 13.24
N ALA A 161 5.98 -19.99 14.55
CA ALA A 161 6.58 -20.96 15.46
C ALA A 161 5.55 -21.92 16.11
N GLY A 162 4.25 -21.67 15.96
CA GLY A 162 3.20 -22.54 16.49
C GLY A 162 1.88 -22.43 15.72
N ASN A 163 1.47 -23.53 15.09
CA ASN A 163 0.16 -23.93 14.51
C ASN A 163 -0.90 -22.85 14.22
N GLY A 164 -0.53 -21.63 13.80
CA GLY A 164 -1.43 -20.49 13.66
C GLY A 164 -1.65 -20.09 12.20
N ARG A 165 -2.90 -20.16 11.73
CA ARG A 165 -3.38 -19.82 10.38
C ARG A 165 -2.87 -18.49 9.85
N THR A 166 -2.08 -18.45 8.79
CA THR A 166 -1.53 -17.21 8.20
C THR A 166 -2.47 -16.42 7.28
N THR A 167 -3.70 -16.87 7.07
CA THR A 167 -4.60 -16.27 6.06
C THR A 167 -5.91 -15.71 6.63
N ASP A 168 -6.27 -16.10 7.85
CA ASP A 168 -7.45 -15.54 8.50
C ASP A 168 -7.00 -14.33 9.32
N GLN A 169 -7.67 -13.19 9.09
CA GLN A 169 -7.74 -11.97 9.91
C GLN A 169 -6.93 -12.05 11.19
N PRO A 170 -6.00 -11.12 11.50
CA PRO A 170 -5.23 -11.25 12.72
C PRO A 170 -6.18 -11.24 13.94
N VAL A 171 -6.44 -12.44 14.48
CA VAL A 171 -7.30 -12.66 15.63
C VAL A 171 -6.49 -12.24 16.85
N TRP A 172 -6.51 -10.94 17.12
CA TRP A 172 -5.95 -10.33 18.31
C TRP A 172 -6.95 -10.49 19.45
N THR A 173 -6.99 -11.67 20.08
CA THR A 173 -7.72 -11.81 21.35
C THR A 173 -6.78 -11.48 22.51
N PRO A 174 -7.24 -10.74 23.54
CA PRO A 174 -6.39 -10.31 24.63
C PRO A 174 -5.88 -11.52 25.40
N GLU A 175 -4.55 -11.66 25.49
CA GLU A 175 -3.94 -12.40 26.58
C GLU A 175 -4.41 -11.76 27.90
N ALA A 176 -4.81 -12.58 28.87
CA ALA A 176 -5.49 -12.24 30.12
C ALA A 176 -4.74 -11.26 31.07
N SER A 177 -3.68 -10.59 30.60
CA SER A 177 -2.88 -9.62 31.36
C SER A 177 -3.26 -8.16 31.12
N CYS A 178 -4.09 -7.86 30.11
CA CYS A 178 -4.46 -6.48 29.77
C CYS A 178 -5.86 -6.09 30.30
N GLU A 179 -6.01 -6.00 31.62
CA GLU A 179 -7.29 -5.80 32.32
C GLU A 179 -8.11 -4.58 31.83
N TYR A 180 -7.44 -3.49 31.44
CA TYR A 180 -8.10 -2.29 30.92
C TYR A 180 -9.00 -2.59 29.70
N PHE A 181 -8.55 -3.43 28.78
CA PHE A 181 -9.29 -3.76 27.55
C PHE A 181 -10.41 -4.79 27.77
N VAL A 182 -10.51 -5.40 28.95
CA VAL A 182 -11.64 -6.26 29.31
C VAL A 182 -12.91 -5.42 29.48
N THR A 183 -12.77 -4.21 30.03
CA THR A 183 -13.88 -3.27 30.26
C THR A 183 -13.99 -2.20 29.19
N HIS A 184 -12.97 -2.05 28.34
CA HIS A 184 -12.93 -1.10 27.22
C HIS A 184 -12.60 -1.84 25.92
N PRO A 185 -13.57 -2.57 25.34
CA PRO A 185 -13.31 -3.36 24.13
C PRO A 185 -12.90 -2.45 22.96
N ILE A 186 -11.87 -2.88 22.23
CA ILE A 186 -11.46 -2.23 20.96
C ILE A 186 -12.45 -2.56 19.85
N PRO A 187 -12.51 -1.75 18.77
CA PRO A 187 -13.30 -2.08 17.58
C PRO A 187 -12.92 -3.46 17.01
N THR A 188 -13.90 -4.16 16.46
CA THR A 188 -13.66 -5.44 15.75
C THR A 188 -12.90 -5.19 14.47
N ASN A 189 -12.10 -6.17 14.03
CA ASN A 189 -11.52 -6.13 12.69
C ASN A 189 -12.63 -6.13 11.64
N VAL A 190 -12.48 -5.29 10.62
CA VAL A 190 -13.41 -5.22 9.50
C VAL A 190 -12.66 -5.43 8.20
N THR A 191 -13.27 -6.17 7.28
CA THR A 191 -12.73 -6.35 5.93
C THR A 191 -13.83 -6.17 4.91
N ILE A 192 -13.59 -5.23 4.00
CA ILE A 192 -14.37 -5.02 2.79
C ILE A 192 -13.44 -5.31 1.63
N GLN A 193 -13.78 -6.29 0.79
CA GLN A 193 -12.93 -6.76 -0.30
C GLN A 193 -13.61 -6.54 -1.65
N HIS A 194 -12.81 -6.25 -2.68
CA HIS A 194 -13.20 -6.30 -4.10
C HIS A 194 -14.48 -5.55 -4.45
N LEU A 195 -14.60 -4.29 -4.05
CA LEU A 195 -15.74 -3.47 -4.41
C LEU A 195 -15.86 -3.34 -5.94
N THR A 196 -14.75 -3.21 -6.67
CA THR A 196 -14.78 -3.01 -8.13
C THR A 196 -14.34 -4.21 -8.94
N ASP A 197 -13.45 -5.07 -8.43
CA ASP A 197 -12.82 -6.15 -9.21
C ASP A 197 -13.82 -7.10 -9.89
N GLN A 198 -14.92 -7.46 -9.21
CA GLN A 198 -15.95 -8.33 -9.80
C GLN A 198 -16.75 -7.68 -10.93
N PHE A 199 -16.73 -6.35 -11.03
CA PHE A 199 -17.53 -5.59 -11.99
C PHE A 199 -16.71 -4.95 -13.10
N SER A 200 -15.43 -4.67 -12.83
CA SER A 200 -14.55 -3.99 -13.77
C SER A 200 -13.09 -4.25 -13.43
N ARG A 201 -12.46 -5.16 -14.19
CA ARG A 201 -11.01 -5.31 -14.31
C ARG A 201 -10.59 -4.69 -15.63
N TRP A 202 -10.78 -3.38 -15.72
CA TRP A 202 -10.57 -2.64 -16.97
C TRP A 202 -9.10 -2.24 -17.12
N ARG A 203 -8.72 -1.91 -18.35
CA ARG A 203 -7.37 -1.43 -18.69
C ARG A 203 -7.45 -0.35 -19.77
N GLN A 204 -6.31 0.21 -20.14
CA GLN A 204 -6.28 1.40 -20.99
C GLN A 204 -6.14 1.13 -22.50
N GLY A 205 -5.65 -0.06 -22.85
CA GLY A 205 -5.23 -0.42 -24.21
C GLY A 205 -6.33 -1.15 -25.01
N THR A 206 -5.90 -2.11 -25.84
CA THR A 206 -6.74 -2.83 -26.82
C THR A 206 -8.14 -3.17 -26.29
N GLY A 207 -9.15 -2.78 -27.07
CA GLY A 207 -10.58 -2.93 -26.80
C GLY A 207 -11.16 -1.71 -26.05
N TYR A 208 -10.48 -1.24 -25.02
CA TYR A 208 -10.94 -0.11 -24.19
C TYR A 208 -10.70 1.23 -24.88
N ASN A 209 -9.62 1.34 -25.63
CA ASN A 209 -9.24 2.53 -26.40
C ASN A 209 -9.87 2.63 -27.79
N TYR A 210 -10.86 1.80 -28.13
CA TYR A 210 -11.39 1.70 -29.50
C TYR A 210 -11.80 3.04 -30.13
N TYR A 211 -12.47 3.89 -29.35
CA TYR A 211 -12.92 5.21 -29.80
C TYR A 211 -11.95 6.36 -29.48
N CYS A 212 -10.77 6.06 -28.93
CA CYS A 212 -9.75 7.07 -28.66
C CYS A 212 -9.13 7.60 -29.98
N PRO A 213 -8.46 8.76 -29.94
CA PRO A 213 -7.76 9.31 -31.10
C PRO A 213 -6.72 8.34 -31.69
N SER A 214 -6.43 8.50 -32.99
CA SER A 214 -5.38 7.74 -33.70
C SER A 214 -4.09 8.54 -33.89
N ASN A 215 -4.03 9.79 -33.43
CA ASN A 215 -2.96 10.72 -33.77
C ASN A 215 -1.63 10.24 -33.18
N SER A 216 -0.73 9.74 -34.05
CA SER A 216 0.66 9.46 -33.73
C SER A 216 1.43 10.79 -33.65
N ILE A 217 1.95 11.12 -32.46
CA ILE A 217 3.02 12.13 -32.35
C ILE A 217 4.33 11.46 -32.79
N LEU A 218 5.30 12.24 -33.30
CA LEU A 218 6.56 11.81 -33.96
C LEU A 218 7.43 10.77 -33.19
N PHE A 219 7.06 10.36 -31.98
CA PHE A 219 7.76 9.37 -31.15
C PHE A 219 6.85 8.27 -30.59
N CYS A 220 5.58 8.21 -31.02
CA CYS A 220 4.52 7.39 -30.43
C CYS A 220 3.96 6.37 -31.44
N ASN A 221 4.79 5.44 -31.89
CA ASN A 221 4.46 4.58 -33.05
C ASN A 221 3.95 3.18 -32.69
N ASN A 222 4.08 2.75 -31.43
CA ASN A 222 3.66 1.42 -30.96
C ASN A 222 2.39 1.53 -30.10
N MET A 223 1.28 1.92 -30.74
CA MET A 223 -0.01 2.09 -30.08
C MET A 223 -0.91 0.85 -30.28
N ASP A 224 -1.58 0.43 -29.21
CA ASP A 224 -2.55 -0.67 -29.23
C ASP A 224 -3.64 -0.39 -30.27
N CYS A 225 -3.72 -1.24 -31.30
CA CYS A 225 -4.65 -1.10 -32.43
C CYS A 225 -4.58 0.26 -33.16
N GLY A 226 -3.43 0.94 -33.13
CA GLY A 226 -3.27 2.26 -33.73
C GLY A 226 -4.07 3.37 -33.03
N LYS A 227 -4.47 3.14 -31.77
CA LYS A 227 -5.24 4.06 -30.93
C LYS A 227 -4.45 4.47 -29.69
N THR A 228 -4.53 5.73 -29.31
CA THR A 228 -3.95 6.22 -28.05
C THR A 228 -4.63 5.53 -26.86
N ASN A 229 -3.92 5.29 -25.77
CA ASN A 229 -4.53 4.77 -24.54
C ASN A 229 -5.59 5.72 -23.98
N THR A 230 -6.58 5.19 -23.26
CA THR A 230 -7.70 5.96 -22.68
C THR A 230 -7.25 7.00 -21.62
N SER A 231 -6.18 6.70 -20.88
CA SER A 231 -5.70 7.29 -19.60
C SER A 231 -6.10 6.50 -18.35
N CYS A 232 -5.23 6.53 -17.34
CA CYS A 232 -5.47 5.90 -16.04
C CYS A 232 -6.65 6.54 -15.30
N GLY A 233 -6.81 7.87 -15.39
CA GLY A 233 -7.93 8.58 -14.79
C GLY A 233 -9.29 8.19 -15.39
N ALA A 234 -9.39 8.12 -16.71
CA ALA A 234 -10.62 7.69 -17.37
C ALA A 234 -11.01 6.25 -16.98
N VAL A 235 -10.03 5.35 -16.85
CA VAL A 235 -10.27 3.98 -16.35
C VAL A 235 -10.72 4.00 -14.89
N ALA A 236 -10.02 4.69 -14.00
CA ALA A 236 -10.39 4.74 -12.57
C ALA A 236 -11.81 5.31 -12.36
N VAL A 237 -12.13 6.43 -13.02
CA VAL A 237 -13.46 7.03 -12.99
C VAL A 237 -14.51 6.08 -13.58
N GLY A 238 -14.23 5.47 -14.73
CA GLY A 238 -15.11 4.48 -15.35
C GLY A 238 -15.42 3.29 -14.45
N GLN A 239 -14.44 2.77 -13.71
CA GLN A 239 -14.61 1.67 -12.75
C GLN A 239 -15.53 2.06 -11.58
N VAL A 240 -15.38 3.28 -11.04
CA VAL A 240 -16.25 3.80 -9.96
C VAL A 240 -17.67 4.06 -10.47
N LEU A 241 -17.83 4.63 -11.67
CA LEU A 241 -19.14 4.79 -12.31
C LEU A 241 -19.83 3.44 -12.55
N ARG A 242 -19.08 2.44 -13.03
CA ARG A 242 -19.57 1.07 -13.23
C ARG A 242 -19.97 0.39 -11.92
N TYR A 243 -19.31 0.72 -10.82
CA TYR A 243 -19.68 0.25 -9.49
C TYR A 243 -21.00 0.87 -9.01
N HIS A 244 -21.14 2.19 -9.08
CA HIS A 244 -22.36 2.86 -8.61
C HIS A 244 -23.56 2.67 -9.54
N ARG A 245 -23.33 2.51 -10.85
CA ARG A 245 -24.36 2.30 -11.89
C ARG A 245 -25.43 3.40 -11.94
N LYS A 246 -25.12 4.57 -11.37
CA LYS A 246 -25.98 5.74 -11.43
C LYS A 246 -25.88 6.34 -12.84
N PRO A 247 -27.01 6.65 -13.51
CA PRO A 247 -26.99 7.22 -14.84
C PRO A 247 -26.24 8.55 -14.89
N ILE A 248 -25.48 8.76 -15.97
CA ILE A 248 -24.76 10.01 -16.24
C ILE A 248 -24.87 10.38 -17.73
N THR A 249 -24.57 11.63 -18.05
CA THR A 249 -24.30 12.06 -19.42
C THR A 249 -22.87 12.57 -19.50
N ALA A 250 -21.98 11.86 -20.18
CA ALA A 250 -20.59 12.25 -20.36
C ALA A 250 -20.33 12.62 -21.83
N ASN A 251 -19.67 13.75 -22.09
CA ASN A 251 -19.41 14.29 -23.42
C ASN A 251 -20.65 14.22 -24.36
N GLY A 252 -21.82 14.59 -23.83
CA GLY A 252 -23.11 14.59 -24.55
C GLY A 252 -23.75 13.20 -24.77
N ARG A 253 -23.10 12.10 -24.39
CA ARG A 253 -23.65 10.74 -24.46
C ARG A 253 -24.22 10.31 -23.12
N SER A 254 -25.46 9.79 -23.13
CA SER A 254 -26.09 9.25 -21.93
C SER A 254 -25.71 7.79 -21.69
N PHE A 255 -25.29 7.49 -20.46
CA PHE A 255 -25.00 6.15 -19.96
C PHE A 255 -26.03 5.79 -18.90
N THR A 256 -26.90 4.83 -19.22
CA THR A 256 -27.98 4.40 -18.32
C THR A 256 -27.53 3.30 -17.35
N THR A 257 -28.29 3.08 -16.28
CA THR A 257 -28.07 1.93 -15.38
C THR A 257 -28.10 0.59 -16.12
N ALA A 258 -28.96 0.45 -17.14
CA ALA A 258 -29.00 -0.76 -17.96
C ALA A 258 -27.69 -0.96 -18.75
N MET A 259 -27.13 0.11 -19.32
CA MET A 259 -25.83 0.05 -19.99
C MET A 259 -24.72 -0.35 -19.01
N PHE A 260 -24.66 0.27 -17.83
CA PHE A 260 -23.69 -0.12 -16.80
C PHE A 260 -23.84 -1.60 -16.40
N ASN A 261 -25.07 -2.08 -16.21
CA ASN A 261 -25.29 -3.49 -15.87
C ASN A 261 -24.88 -4.46 -16.98
N ALA A 262 -25.00 -4.06 -18.25
CA ALA A 262 -24.62 -4.87 -19.39
C ALA A 262 -23.10 -4.91 -19.66
N MET A 263 -22.34 -3.93 -19.14
CA MET A 263 -20.89 -3.87 -19.32
C MET A 263 -20.20 -5.06 -18.62
N PRO A 264 -19.41 -5.88 -19.35
CA PRO A 264 -18.70 -7.01 -18.76
C PRO A 264 -17.54 -6.56 -17.86
N PRO A 265 -17.07 -7.44 -16.95
CA PRO A 265 -15.95 -7.15 -16.09
C PRO A 265 -14.64 -6.98 -16.85
N THR A 266 -14.49 -7.58 -18.04
CA THR A 266 -13.29 -7.49 -18.87
C THR A 266 -13.64 -7.48 -20.35
N LEU A 267 -12.77 -6.89 -21.16
CA LEU A 267 -12.72 -7.05 -22.61
C LEU A 267 -11.57 -7.97 -23.01
N SER A 268 -11.72 -8.67 -24.14
CA SER A 268 -10.66 -9.49 -24.73
C SER A 268 -9.45 -8.63 -25.09
N SER A 269 -8.26 -9.11 -24.76
CA SER A 269 -7.05 -8.33 -24.95
C SER A 269 -6.49 -8.31 -26.37
N SER A 270 -7.01 -9.17 -27.25
CA SER A 270 -6.55 -9.36 -28.62
C SER A 270 -7.46 -8.73 -29.67
N ASN A 271 -8.65 -8.25 -29.28
CA ASN A 271 -9.64 -7.81 -30.24
C ASN A 271 -9.60 -6.29 -30.43
N CYS A 272 -9.13 -5.87 -31.60
CA CYS A 272 -9.12 -4.47 -32.01
C CYS A 272 -10.48 -3.97 -32.47
N ASP A 273 -11.46 -4.84 -32.74
CA ASP A 273 -12.78 -4.46 -33.22
C ASP A 273 -13.88 -4.84 -32.23
N LEU A 274 -14.77 -3.88 -31.91
CA LEU A 274 -15.89 -4.11 -31.02
C LEU A 274 -17.19 -4.29 -31.81
N THR A 275 -17.72 -5.51 -31.81
CA THR A 275 -19.00 -5.85 -32.45
C THR A 275 -20.16 -6.00 -31.47
N VAL A 276 -19.85 -6.12 -30.17
CA VAL A 276 -20.83 -6.28 -29.10
C VAL A 276 -21.13 -4.91 -28.48
N GLU A 277 -22.41 -4.54 -28.42
CA GLU A 277 -22.87 -3.23 -27.93
C GLU A 277 -22.36 -2.92 -26.51
N SER A 278 -22.42 -3.89 -25.59
CA SER A 278 -21.93 -3.67 -24.22
C SER A 278 -20.42 -3.41 -24.15
N HIS A 279 -19.64 -3.94 -25.11
CA HIS A 279 -18.21 -3.66 -25.20
C HIS A 279 -17.99 -2.25 -25.77
N GLN A 280 -18.74 -1.88 -26.80
CA GLN A 280 -18.72 -0.54 -27.38
C GLN A 280 -19.10 0.50 -26.32
N ASN A 281 -20.05 0.20 -25.44
CA ASN A 281 -20.45 1.06 -24.33
C ASN A 281 -19.29 1.30 -23.35
N ILE A 282 -18.44 0.31 -23.06
CA ILE A 282 -17.23 0.52 -22.23
C ILE A 282 -16.27 1.48 -22.95
N ALA A 283 -15.95 1.23 -24.22
CA ALA A 283 -15.02 2.09 -24.96
C ALA A 283 -15.56 3.51 -25.14
N HIS A 284 -16.86 3.67 -25.35
CA HIS A 284 -17.52 4.97 -25.36
C HIS A 284 -17.44 5.66 -24.01
N LEU A 285 -17.75 4.96 -22.92
CA LEU A 285 -17.66 5.49 -21.56
C LEU A 285 -16.27 6.03 -21.29
N LEU A 286 -15.23 5.23 -21.53
CA LEU A 286 -13.85 5.63 -21.24
C LEU A 286 -13.38 6.80 -22.11
N ARG A 287 -13.81 6.88 -23.38
CA ARG A 287 -13.50 8.03 -24.23
C ARG A 287 -14.26 9.28 -23.79
N ASP A 288 -15.54 9.15 -23.48
CA ASP A 288 -16.42 10.28 -23.14
C ASP A 288 -16.05 10.86 -21.77
N VAL A 289 -15.79 10.00 -20.78
CA VAL A 289 -15.18 10.40 -19.49
C VAL A 289 -13.82 11.05 -19.70
N GLY A 290 -12.97 10.50 -20.59
CA GLY A 290 -11.67 11.09 -20.90
C GLY A 290 -11.77 12.50 -21.50
N ALA A 291 -12.78 12.76 -22.33
CA ALA A 291 -13.02 14.10 -22.86
C ALA A 291 -13.45 15.09 -21.76
N ASP A 292 -14.33 14.68 -20.85
CA ASP A 292 -14.80 15.55 -19.74
C ASP A 292 -13.71 15.78 -18.68
N LEU A 293 -12.76 14.85 -18.55
CA LEU A 293 -11.57 14.98 -17.70
C LEU A 293 -10.45 15.82 -18.35
N ASP A 294 -10.64 16.29 -19.59
CA ASP A 294 -9.61 17.00 -20.37
C ASP A 294 -8.32 16.16 -20.54
N VAL A 295 -8.47 14.88 -20.92
CA VAL A 295 -7.34 13.99 -21.13
C VAL A 295 -6.47 14.49 -22.28
N HIS A 296 -5.19 14.70 -22.00
CA HIS A 296 -4.16 14.93 -22.99
C HIS A 296 -3.67 13.60 -23.55
N TYR A 297 -4.13 13.25 -24.75
CA TYR A 297 -3.77 12.01 -25.42
C TYR A 297 -2.37 12.06 -26.06
N ASN A 298 -1.64 10.95 -25.91
CA ASN A 298 -0.39 10.68 -26.63
C ASN A 298 0.75 11.70 -26.44
N THR A 299 0.92 12.24 -25.23
CA THR A 299 1.95 13.25 -24.96
C THR A 299 3.34 12.60 -24.97
N ALA A 300 4.29 13.20 -25.71
CA ALA A 300 5.66 12.72 -25.85
C ALA A 300 6.57 13.13 -24.67
N ASN A 301 7.39 12.18 -24.24
CA ASN A 301 8.30 12.20 -23.07
C ASN A 301 9.15 13.49 -22.83
N PRO A 302 9.75 14.18 -23.82
CA PRO A 302 10.67 15.29 -23.54
C PRO A 302 10.00 16.52 -22.89
N LEU A 303 8.68 16.66 -23.02
CA LEU A 303 7.93 17.82 -22.51
C LEU A 303 7.41 17.64 -21.07
N LEU A 304 7.57 16.44 -20.47
CA LEU A 304 7.01 16.09 -19.15
C LEU A 304 8.06 15.76 -18.07
N GLY A 305 9.36 15.97 -18.33
CA GLY A 305 10.36 16.01 -17.26
C GLY A 305 10.99 14.69 -16.79
N GLY A 306 11.07 13.66 -17.65
CA GLY A 306 12.01 12.54 -17.49
C GLY A 306 11.44 11.24 -16.88
N GLY A 307 11.83 10.11 -17.49
CA GLY A 307 11.89 8.76 -16.91
C GLY A 307 10.58 8.04 -16.61
N PHE A 308 9.90 7.52 -17.64
CA PHE A 308 8.71 6.66 -17.48
C PHE A 308 9.00 5.17 -17.69
N SER A 309 8.25 4.34 -16.97
CA SER A 309 8.28 2.87 -16.95
C SER A 309 7.53 2.19 -18.10
N SER A 310 6.70 2.92 -18.87
CA SER A 310 6.04 2.34 -20.05
C SER A 310 6.99 2.42 -21.24
N GLY A 311 7.45 1.28 -21.75
CA GLY A 311 8.43 1.17 -22.84
C GLY A 311 8.07 1.84 -24.18
N SER A 312 6.91 2.52 -24.29
CA SER A 312 6.44 3.23 -25.49
C SER A 312 6.86 4.70 -25.58
N GLY A 313 7.32 5.33 -24.49
CA GLY A 313 7.69 6.76 -24.48
C GLY A 313 6.53 7.76 -24.64
N CYS A 314 5.28 7.30 -24.65
CA CYS A 314 4.09 8.12 -24.84
C CYS A 314 2.94 7.73 -23.92
N GLN A 315 2.23 8.73 -23.39
CA GLN A 315 1.25 8.57 -22.31
C GLN A 315 0.01 9.45 -22.52
N SER A 316 -1.14 8.96 -22.04
CA SER A 316 -2.37 9.74 -21.94
C SER A 316 -2.63 10.07 -20.46
N TRP A 317 -2.83 11.34 -20.14
CA TRP A 317 -2.92 11.81 -18.75
C TRP A 317 -3.98 12.91 -18.60
N ASN A 318 -4.51 13.06 -17.38
CA ASN A 318 -5.36 14.18 -16.98
C ASN A 318 -4.83 14.78 -15.68
N LEU A 319 -5.22 16.02 -15.39
CA LEU A 319 -4.89 16.64 -14.11
C LEU A 319 -5.70 15.98 -12.98
N PRO A 320 -5.08 15.75 -11.80
CA PRO A 320 -5.76 15.20 -10.63
C PRO A 320 -7.00 16.01 -10.21
N THR A 321 -6.91 17.34 -10.27
CA THR A 321 -7.99 18.28 -9.89
C THR A 321 -9.22 18.21 -10.78
N LYS A 322 -9.21 17.40 -11.84
CA LYS A 322 -10.39 17.19 -12.70
C LYS A 322 -11.27 16.04 -12.23
N ILE A 323 -10.81 15.22 -11.28
CA ILE A 323 -11.53 14.02 -10.86
C ILE A 323 -12.76 14.37 -10.04
N ASP A 324 -12.62 15.19 -9.00
CA ASP A 324 -13.73 15.66 -8.17
C ASP A 324 -14.65 16.61 -8.94
N ASP A 325 -14.08 17.54 -9.73
CA ASP A 325 -14.83 18.38 -10.67
C ASP A 325 -15.77 17.54 -11.55
N PHE A 326 -15.25 16.46 -12.16
CA PHE A 326 -16.04 15.55 -12.99
C PHE A 326 -17.20 14.95 -12.20
N PHE A 327 -16.95 14.36 -11.03
CA PHE A 327 -18.02 13.73 -10.27
C PHE A 327 -19.09 14.76 -9.83
N ASN A 328 -18.66 15.93 -9.35
CA ASN A 328 -19.53 17.01 -8.92
C ASN A 328 -20.41 17.53 -10.08
N SER A 329 -19.84 17.70 -11.28
CA SER A 329 -20.61 18.13 -12.46
C SER A 329 -21.56 17.07 -13.00
N HIS A 330 -21.35 15.79 -12.66
CA HIS A 330 -22.18 14.65 -13.07
C HIS A 330 -23.12 14.16 -11.95
N GLY A 331 -23.37 15.03 -10.96
CA GLY A 331 -24.40 14.84 -9.94
C GLY A 331 -24.00 13.97 -8.76
N TYR A 332 -22.73 13.60 -8.61
CA TYR A 332 -22.19 12.95 -7.42
C TYR A 332 -21.72 14.03 -6.43
N ILE A 333 -21.47 13.62 -5.18
CA ILE A 333 -20.69 14.44 -4.23
C ILE A 333 -19.28 13.85 -4.20
N SER A 334 -18.30 14.66 -4.57
CA SER A 334 -16.89 14.27 -4.53
C SER A 334 -16.02 15.32 -3.87
N ASN A 335 -15.05 14.86 -3.08
CA ASN A 335 -14.08 15.69 -2.38
C ASN A 335 -12.68 15.11 -2.57
N GLU A 336 -11.71 16.00 -2.84
CA GLU A 336 -10.29 15.69 -2.71
C GLU A 336 -9.89 15.67 -1.22
N VAL A 337 -9.16 14.64 -0.82
CA VAL A 337 -8.51 14.56 0.50
C VAL A 337 -7.05 14.18 0.35
N ASP A 338 -6.23 14.70 1.27
CA ASP A 338 -4.82 14.33 1.35
C ASP A 338 -4.69 12.89 1.85
N PHE A 339 -4.01 12.00 1.10
CA PHE A 339 -3.99 10.57 1.44
C PHE A 339 -3.30 10.29 2.79
N TRP A 340 -2.30 11.11 3.14
CA TRP A 340 -1.43 10.90 4.30
C TRP A 340 -1.83 11.71 5.53
N GLY A 341 -2.71 12.70 5.36
CA GLY A 341 -3.28 13.46 6.47
C GLY A 341 -4.17 12.58 7.34
N LEU A 342 -4.14 12.76 8.66
CA LEU A 342 -4.97 12.02 9.62
C LEU A 342 -6.47 12.09 9.30
N SER A 343 -6.92 13.26 8.83
CA SER A 343 -8.30 13.46 8.37
C SER A 343 -8.60 12.68 7.09
N GLY A 344 -7.65 12.65 6.15
CA GLY A 344 -7.79 11.92 4.89
C GLY A 344 -7.80 10.42 5.08
N GLU A 345 -6.87 9.84 5.87
CA GLU A 345 -6.89 8.41 6.20
C GLU A 345 -8.23 7.99 6.80
N SER A 346 -8.77 8.80 7.72
CA SER A 346 -10.08 8.54 8.33
C SER A 346 -11.22 8.62 7.33
N THR A 347 -11.20 9.62 6.45
CA THR A 347 -12.22 9.79 5.41
C THR A 347 -12.18 8.62 4.42
N ILE A 348 -11.00 8.24 3.93
CA ILE A 348 -10.83 7.11 2.99
C ILE A 348 -11.38 5.83 3.60
N ARG A 349 -10.98 5.54 4.85
CA ARG A 349 -11.47 4.36 5.60
C ARG A 349 -12.98 4.36 5.71
N GLU A 350 -13.59 5.47 6.15
CA GLU A 350 -15.04 5.56 6.33
C GLU A 350 -15.82 5.37 5.02
N HIS A 351 -15.29 5.86 3.90
CA HIS A 351 -15.88 5.60 2.58
C HIS A 351 -15.80 4.12 2.21
N LEU A 352 -14.64 3.48 2.37
CA LEU A 352 -14.47 2.06 2.06
C LEU A 352 -15.33 1.16 2.96
N LEU A 353 -15.43 1.47 4.26
CA LEU A 353 -16.32 0.78 5.20
C LEU A 353 -17.80 0.96 4.83
N ALA A 354 -18.16 2.09 4.23
CA ALA A 354 -19.48 2.34 3.66
C ALA A 354 -19.65 1.74 2.25
N SER A 355 -18.77 0.84 1.81
CA SER A 355 -18.77 0.24 0.47
C SER A 355 -18.73 1.27 -0.66
N ARG A 356 -17.93 2.34 -0.49
CA ARG A 356 -17.70 3.36 -1.52
C ARG A 356 -16.23 3.32 -1.95
N PRO A 357 -15.93 2.83 -3.17
CA PRO A 357 -14.57 2.86 -3.71
C PRO A 357 -14.01 4.28 -3.73
N VAL A 358 -12.71 4.39 -3.56
CA VAL A 358 -12.00 5.68 -3.50
C VAL A 358 -10.99 5.73 -4.64
N ILE A 359 -10.96 6.82 -5.40
CA ILE A 359 -9.93 6.99 -6.44
C ILE A 359 -8.67 7.53 -5.79
N LEU A 360 -7.52 6.96 -6.14
CA LEU A 360 -6.21 7.38 -5.65
C LEU A 360 -5.37 7.90 -6.81
N PHE A 361 -4.82 9.10 -6.64
CA PHE A 361 -3.75 9.65 -7.46
C PHE A 361 -2.43 9.56 -6.69
N GLY A 362 -1.36 9.22 -7.38
CA GLY A 362 0.00 9.31 -6.85
C GLY A 362 1.00 9.70 -7.91
N ALA A 363 2.03 10.45 -7.52
CA ALA A 363 3.18 10.77 -8.36
C ALA A 363 4.49 10.76 -7.53
N GLY A 364 5.60 10.41 -8.18
CA GLY A 364 6.93 10.37 -7.58
C GLY A 364 7.59 11.73 -7.37
N CYS A 365 7.03 12.82 -7.92
CA CYS A 365 7.44 14.19 -7.62
C CYS A 365 6.33 15.22 -7.92
N THR A 366 6.41 16.42 -7.33
CA THR A 366 5.36 17.45 -7.37
C THR A 366 5.07 18.02 -8.76
N THR A 367 6.06 17.98 -9.65
CA THR A 367 5.92 18.45 -11.05
C THR A 367 6.04 17.31 -12.06
N CYS A 368 6.21 16.07 -11.60
CA CYS A 368 6.44 14.90 -12.46
C CYS A 368 5.13 14.24 -12.79
N LEU A 369 4.38 14.84 -13.73
CA LEU A 369 3.28 14.15 -14.41
C LEU A 369 3.74 12.81 -14.99
N GLY A 370 5.06 12.67 -15.21
CA GLY A 370 5.63 11.45 -15.72
C GLY A 370 5.80 10.25 -14.82
N SER A 371 5.56 10.42 -13.54
CA SER A 371 5.47 9.31 -12.60
C SER A 371 4.06 9.14 -12.07
N ALA A 372 3.10 9.90 -12.64
CA ALA A 372 1.75 9.96 -12.12
C ALA A 372 0.93 8.74 -12.53
N HIS A 373 0.14 8.23 -11.61
CA HIS A 373 -0.85 7.19 -11.87
C HIS A 373 -2.14 7.49 -11.11
N ILE A 374 -3.26 7.05 -11.67
CA ILE A 374 -4.58 7.14 -11.06
C ILE A 374 -5.20 5.74 -11.07
N TRP A 375 -5.63 5.27 -9.90
CA TRP A 375 -6.23 3.95 -9.73
C TRP A 375 -7.32 3.98 -8.65
N VAL A 376 -7.90 2.82 -8.32
CA VAL A 376 -9.00 2.73 -7.35
C VAL A 376 -8.56 1.91 -6.15
N ILE A 377 -8.81 2.43 -4.95
CA ILE A 377 -8.84 1.65 -3.71
C ILE A 377 -10.23 1.03 -3.63
N ASP A 378 -10.29 -0.30 -3.69
CA ASP A 378 -11.55 -1.02 -3.74
C ASP A 378 -11.71 -2.06 -2.63
N GLY A 379 -10.84 -2.02 -1.63
CA GLY A 379 -11.02 -2.76 -0.38
C GLY A 379 -10.21 -2.17 0.77
N VAL A 380 -10.65 -2.49 1.99
CA VAL A 380 -9.98 -2.13 3.23
C VAL A 380 -10.00 -3.30 4.21
N GLN A 381 -8.86 -3.55 4.83
CA GLN A 381 -8.76 -4.29 6.09
C GLN A 381 -8.42 -3.30 7.19
N ASP A 382 -9.35 -3.10 8.13
CA ASP A 382 -9.15 -2.29 9.32
C ASP A 382 -8.92 -3.22 10.51
N LEU A 383 -7.65 -3.36 10.90
CA LEU A 383 -7.18 -4.39 11.81
C LEU A 383 -6.77 -3.76 13.14
N ASN A 384 -7.33 -4.24 14.24
CA ASN A 384 -7.14 -3.71 15.58
C ASN A 384 -6.46 -4.75 16.46
N ALA A 385 -5.38 -4.35 17.12
CA ALA A 385 -4.55 -5.21 17.97
C ALA A 385 -4.34 -4.58 19.36
N ILE A 386 -4.11 -5.41 20.36
CA ILE A 386 -3.62 -4.97 21.67
C ILE A 386 -2.16 -5.36 21.77
N TYR A 387 -1.29 -4.37 21.89
CA TYR A 387 0.15 -4.54 22.02
C TYR A 387 0.62 -4.20 23.43
N GLN A 388 1.76 -4.76 23.82
CA GLN A 388 2.44 -4.41 25.06
C GLN A 388 3.76 -3.69 24.75
N ASP A 389 4.06 -2.64 25.50
CA ASP A 389 5.38 -2.02 25.44
C ASP A 389 6.41 -2.75 26.32
N GLN A 390 7.63 -2.23 26.39
CA GLN A 390 8.72 -2.84 27.15
C GLN A 390 8.48 -2.83 28.66
N SER A 391 7.58 -1.98 29.16
CA SER A 391 7.18 -1.89 30.56
C SER A 391 5.96 -2.76 30.88
N GLY A 392 5.41 -3.47 29.88
CA GLY A 392 4.21 -4.29 30.01
C GLY A 392 2.90 -3.49 29.91
N TYR A 393 2.96 -2.21 29.54
CA TYR A 393 1.76 -1.40 29.36
C TYR A 393 1.05 -1.79 28.05
N CYS A 394 -0.24 -2.11 28.15
CA CYS A 394 -1.05 -2.49 27.01
C CYS A 394 -1.62 -1.25 26.30
N TYR A 395 -1.54 -1.21 24.97
CA TYR A 395 -2.12 -0.16 24.15
C TYR A 395 -2.78 -0.74 22.89
N HIS A 396 -3.74 0.01 22.35
CA HIS A 396 -4.40 -0.31 21.10
C HIS A 396 -3.53 0.14 19.92
N HIS A 397 -3.31 -0.76 18.98
CA HIS A 397 -2.65 -0.49 17.71
C HIS A 397 -3.61 -0.81 16.56
N ARG A 398 -3.60 0.01 15.51
CA ARG A 398 -4.44 -0.17 14.33
C ARG A 398 -3.56 -0.25 13.09
N VAL A 399 -3.83 -1.23 12.24
CA VAL A 399 -3.17 -1.40 10.93
C VAL A 399 -4.25 -1.38 9.86
N THR A 400 -4.03 -0.58 8.83
CA THR A 400 -4.91 -0.52 7.67
C THR A 400 -4.18 -1.08 6.46
N LEU A 401 -4.79 -2.08 5.80
CA LEU A 401 -4.33 -2.57 4.49
C LEU A 401 -5.37 -2.23 3.44
N TYR A 402 -4.90 -1.88 2.25
CA TYR A 402 -5.75 -1.50 1.13
C TYR A 402 -5.64 -2.51 0.00
N GLN A 403 -6.78 -2.83 -0.60
CA GLN A 403 -6.85 -3.56 -1.85
C GLN A 403 -7.06 -2.57 -2.99
N MET A 404 -6.41 -2.85 -4.12
CA MET A 404 -6.31 -1.92 -5.23
C MET A 404 -6.82 -2.56 -6.50
N ASN A 405 -7.62 -1.80 -7.25
CA ASN A 405 -7.83 -2.03 -8.66
C ASN A 405 -6.96 -1.05 -9.45
N TRP A 406 -5.86 -1.58 -9.99
CA TRP A 406 -4.83 -0.78 -10.63
C TRP A 406 -5.22 -0.20 -11.99
N GLY A 407 -6.33 -0.67 -12.60
CA GLY A 407 -6.68 -0.34 -13.98
C GLY A 407 -5.80 -1.04 -15.02
N TRP A 408 -5.32 -2.25 -14.68
CA TRP A 408 -4.36 -3.05 -15.47
C TRP A 408 -4.93 -4.43 -15.85
N GLY A 409 -6.25 -4.54 -15.95
CA GLY A 409 -6.91 -5.77 -16.37
C GLY A 409 -6.87 -6.85 -15.30
N ASN A 410 -6.59 -8.10 -15.71
CA ASN A 410 -6.53 -9.26 -14.83
C ASN A 410 -5.16 -9.42 -14.13
N ALA A 411 -4.49 -8.30 -13.81
CA ALA A 411 -3.26 -8.32 -13.03
C ALA A 411 -3.54 -9.05 -11.70
N SER A 412 -2.74 -10.07 -11.39
CA SER A 412 -2.94 -10.88 -10.18
C SER A 412 -2.74 -10.05 -8.90
N GLU A 413 -2.02 -8.94 -9.01
CA GLU A 413 -1.80 -7.97 -7.94
C GLU A 413 -3.07 -7.19 -7.54
N ASN A 414 -4.16 -7.26 -8.31
CA ASN A 414 -5.45 -6.69 -7.88
C ASN A 414 -5.99 -7.39 -6.61
N SER A 415 -5.63 -8.67 -6.41
CA SER A 415 -6.02 -9.43 -5.22
C SER A 415 -5.21 -9.08 -3.97
N GLY A 416 -4.15 -8.29 -4.11
CA GLY A 416 -3.22 -7.98 -3.04
C GLY A 416 -3.75 -6.98 -2.01
N TRP A 417 -3.42 -7.22 -0.75
CA TRP A 417 -3.53 -6.29 0.36
C TRP A 417 -2.19 -5.59 0.57
N PHE A 418 -2.15 -4.27 0.41
CA PHE A 418 -0.94 -3.46 0.47
C PHE A 418 -0.93 -2.56 1.71
N ASN A 419 0.18 -2.57 2.46
CA ASN A 419 0.39 -1.67 3.58
C ASN A 419 0.92 -0.32 3.07
N TYR A 420 0.29 0.77 3.51
CA TYR A 420 0.71 2.14 3.21
C TYR A 420 1.08 2.92 4.47
N THR A 421 0.32 2.78 5.56
CA THR A 421 0.38 3.72 6.70
C THR A 421 1.26 3.25 7.85
N SER A 422 1.54 1.94 7.97
CA SER A 422 2.20 1.37 9.17
C SER A 422 3.58 0.77 8.89
N ILE A 423 4.19 1.05 7.73
CA ILE A 423 5.43 0.40 7.29
C ILE A 423 6.57 0.55 8.31
N THR A 424 6.67 1.69 9.00
CA THR A 424 7.73 2.00 9.96
C THR A 424 7.23 2.17 11.41
N GLY A 425 5.97 1.84 11.68
CA GLY A 425 5.37 1.84 13.02
C GLY A 425 4.62 3.11 13.40
N ASP A 426 5.32 4.23 13.58
CA ASP A 426 4.77 5.59 13.75
C ASP A 426 5.85 6.59 13.33
N GLY A 427 5.61 7.38 12.28
CA GLY A 427 6.58 8.36 11.77
C GLY A 427 6.47 8.57 10.27
N THR A 428 6.61 9.82 9.85
CA THR A 428 6.46 10.29 8.47
C THR A 428 7.33 9.46 7.52
N VAL A 429 6.69 8.62 6.71
CA VAL A 429 7.33 8.15 5.48
C VAL A 429 7.22 9.31 4.49
N TYR A 430 8.33 10.04 4.37
CA TYR A 430 8.79 10.85 3.24
C TYR A 430 7.76 11.47 2.28
N ASP A 431 7.89 12.79 2.09
CA ASP A 431 7.38 13.67 1.01
C ASP A 431 6.38 13.06 0.01
N SER A 432 5.26 12.65 0.55
CA SER A 432 4.13 12.14 -0.21
C SER A 432 3.11 13.24 -0.51
N ALA A 433 3.60 14.49 -0.62
CA ALA A 433 2.82 15.66 -0.98
C ALA A 433 2.03 15.49 -2.30
N ASN A 434 2.29 14.42 -3.05
CA ASN A 434 1.74 14.12 -4.36
C ASN A 434 0.80 12.92 -4.38
N MET A 435 0.25 12.49 -3.23
CA MET A 435 -0.85 11.51 -3.20
C MET A 435 -2.14 12.12 -2.71
N LYS A 436 -3.18 12.02 -3.54
CA LYS A 436 -4.51 12.55 -3.28
C LYS A 436 -5.54 11.46 -3.48
N ALA A 437 -6.54 11.43 -2.61
CA ALA A 437 -7.67 10.54 -2.75
C ALA A 437 -8.95 11.33 -3.06
N TYR A 438 -9.85 10.74 -3.83
CA TYR A 438 -11.12 11.33 -4.21
C TYR A 438 -12.23 10.42 -3.76
N THR A 439 -13.02 10.91 -2.81
CA THR A 439 -14.18 10.19 -2.29
C THR A 439 -15.37 10.41 -3.19
N VAL A 440 -16.14 9.37 -3.50
CA VAL A 440 -17.31 9.51 -4.38
C VAL A 440 -18.57 9.03 -3.66
N VAL A 441 -19.61 9.85 -3.66
CA VAL A 441 -20.95 9.50 -3.16
C VAL A 441 -21.97 9.68 -4.29
N PRO A 442 -22.68 8.60 -4.70
CA PRO A 442 -23.71 8.65 -5.73
C PRO A 442 -24.97 9.39 -5.29
#